data_AF-A0AB39VB58-F1
#
_entry.id   AF-A0AB39VB58-F1
#
_cell.length_a   1.000
_cell.length_b   1.000
_cell.length_c   1.000
_cell.angle_alpha   90.00
_cell.angle_beta   90.00
_cell.angle_gamma   90.00
#
_symmetry.space_group_name_H-M   'P 1'
#
loop_
_entity.id
_entity.type
_entity.pdbx_description
1 polymer ?
#
loop_
_entity_poly.entity_id
_entity_poly.type
_entity_poly.pdbx_seq_one_letter_code
_entity_poly.pdbx_strand_id
1 'polypeptide(L)' 'MLTKEQIKQIESNKNLFLFIVELLEEMNKKGEKEMTIIFNRGKVIRRKKTNTIG' A
#
# COMPACT_ATOMS: atom_id res chain seq x y z
N MET A 1 -2.24 -10.53 -11.60
CA MET A 1 -2.70 -11.44 -10.53
C MET A 1 -1.47 -11.91 -9.79
N LEU A 2 -1.45 -11.89 -8.46
CA LEU A 2 -0.28 -12.37 -7.71
C LEU A 2 -0.16 -13.89 -7.84
N THR A 3 1.07 -14.39 -7.99
CA THR A 3 1.34 -15.83 -7.97
C THR A 3 1.23 -16.37 -6.55
N LYS A 4 1.01 -17.68 -6.42
CA LYS A 4 0.99 -18.35 -5.09
C LYS A 4 2.31 -18.12 -4.32
N GLU A 5 3.43 -18.05 -5.02
CA GLU A 5 4.75 -17.76 -4.46
C GLU A 5 4.80 -16.34 -3.86
N GLN A 6 4.29 -15.35 -4.60
CA GLN A 6 4.25 -13.95 -4.17
C GLN A 6 3.33 -13.78 -2.95
N ILE A 7 2.19 -14.47 -2.91
CA ILE A 7 1.29 -14.47 -1.75
C ILE A 7 2.01 -15.02 -0.52
N LYS A 8 2.71 -16.17 -0.64
CA LYS A 8 3.49 -16.73 0.47
C LYS A 8 4.60 -15.80 0.96
N GLN A 9 5.29 -15.10 0.06
CA GLN A 9 6.32 -14.12 0.44
C GLN A 9 5.73 -12.93 1.20
N ILE A 10 4.52 -12.51 0.83
CA ILE A 10 3.78 -11.47 1.54
C ILE A 10 3.34 -11.95 2.93
N GLU A 11 2.70 -13.11 3.01
CA GLU A 11 2.18 -13.68 4.28
C GLU A 11 3.30 -14.03 5.27
N SER A 12 4.44 -14.52 4.77
CA SER A 12 5.59 -14.86 5.61
C SER A 12 6.34 -13.63 6.15
N ASN A 13 6.17 -12.46 5.52
CA ASN A 13 6.72 -11.20 6.00
C ASN A 13 5.67 -10.40 6.75
N LYS A 14 5.62 -10.55 8.09
CA LYS A 14 4.64 -9.89 8.96
C LYS A 14 4.54 -8.37 8.75
N ASN A 15 5.67 -7.70 8.49
CA ASN A 15 5.69 -6.25 8.28
C ASN A 15 5.05 -5.86 6.95
N LEU A 16 5.32 -6.64 5.89
CA LEU A 16 4.73 -6.42 4.57
C LEU A 16 3.23 -6.75 4.55
N PHE A 17 2.83 -7.83 5.23
CA PHE A 17 1.43 -8.21 5.37
C PHE A 17 0.63 -7.11 6.11
N LEU A 18 1.12 -6.69 7.28
CA LEU A 18 0.47 -5.63 8.07
C LEU A 18 0.35 -4.33 7.26
N PHE A 19 1.41 -3.97 6.53
CA PHE A 19 1.41 -2.81 5.64
C PHE A 19 0.33 -2.88 4.54
N ILE A 20 0.18 -4.03 3.88
CA ILE A 20 -0.84 -4.21 2.84
C ILE A 20 -2.25 -4.11 3.44
N VAL A 21 -2.47 -4.66 4.63
CA VAL A 21 -3.75 -4.56 5.33
C VAL A 21 -4.08 -3.10 5.68
N GLU A 22 -3.13 -2.35 6.26
CA GLU A 22 -3.30 -0.93 6.56
C GLU A 22 -3.59 -0.11 5.29
N LEU A 23 -2.92 -0.43 4.18
CA LEU A 23 -3.14 0.22 2.90
C LEU A 23 -4.57 -0.02 2.38
N LEU A 24 -5.06 -1.26 2.43
CA LEU A 24 -6.42 -1.62 2.02
C LEU A 24 -7.46 -0.93 2.90
N GLU A 25 -7.25 -0.87 4.21
CA GLU A 25 -8.13 -0.14 5.13
C GLU A 25 -8.17 1.35 4.84
N GLU A 26 -7.02 1.99 4.60
CA GLU A 26 -6.95 3.41 4.28
C GLU A 26 -7.64 3.75 2.97
N MET A 27 -7.50 2.90 1.94
CA MET A 27 -8.26 3.04 0.68
C MET A 27 -9.77 2.96 0.92
N ASN A 28 -10.22 2.01 1.74
CA ASN A 28 -11.65 1.86 2.09
C ASN A 28 -12.19 3.05 2.90
N LYS A 29 -11.42 3.57 3.87
CA LYS A 29 -11.85 4.67 4.76
C LYS A 29 -12.07 5.99 4.02
N LYS A 30 -11.27 6.28 2.99
CA LYS A 30 -11.29 7.60 2.32
C LYS A 30 -12.10 7.65 1.03
N GLY A 31 -12.59 6.51 0.54
CA GLY A 31 -13.16 6.41 -0.81
C GLY A 31 -12.17 6.86 -1.91
N GLU A 32 -10.87 6.85 -1.60
CA GLU A 32 -9.81 7.28 -2.52
C GLU A 32 -9.56 6.16 -3.52
N LYS A 33 -9.80 6.45 -4.81
CA LYS A 33 -9.59 5.50 -5.91
C LYS A 33 -8.11 5.24 -6.22
N GLU A 34 -7.22 6.17 -5.84
CA GLU A 34 -5.78 6.07 -6.09
C GLU A 34 -5.00 6.61 -4.88
N MET A 35 -4.01 5.83 -4.44
CA MET A 35 -3.11 6.18 -3.33
C MET A 35 -1.67 5.90 -3.75
N THR A 36 -0.83 6.93 -3.71
CA THR A 36 0.62 6.81 -3.95
C THR A 36 1.35 6.73 -2.62
N ILE A 37 2.21 5.72 -2.47
CA ILE A 37 3.04 5.52 -1.28
C ILE A 37 4.50 5.53 -1.68
N ILE A 38 5.27 6.38 -1.02
CA ILE A 38 6.71 6.50 -1.24
C ILE A 38 7.43 5.80 -0.09
N PHE A 39 8.25 4.81 -0.41
CA PHE A 39 9.15 4.18 0.55
C PHE A 39 10.48 4.90 0.55
N ASN A 40 10.89 5.43 1.70
CA ASN A 40 12.20 6.04 1.86
C ASN A 40 12.87 5.45 3.10
N ARG A 41 14.02 4.80 2.93
CA ARG A 41 14.83 4.20 4.02
C ARG A 41 14.02 3.28 4.94
N GLY A 42 13.17 2.41 4.36
CA GLY A 42 12.34 1.47 5.13
C GLY A 42 11.18 2.11 5.89
N LYS A 43 10.93 3.41 5.72
CA LYS A 43 9.78 4.11 6.26
C LYS A 43 8.79 4.46 5.16
N VAL A 44 7.53 4.23 5.46
CA VAL A 44 6.40 4.63 4.62
C VAL A 44 6.21 6.14 4.76
N ILE A 45 6.51 6.89 3.71
CA ILE A 45 6.20 8.32 3.65
C ILE A 45 4.91 8.46 2.84
N ARG A 46 3.80 8.64 3.56
CA ARG A 46 2.50 8.97 2.97
C ARG A 46 2.60 10.34 2.30
N ARG A 47 2.42 10.45 0.97
CA ARG A 47 2.28 11.76 0.32
C ARG A 47 1.23 11.80 -0.79
N LYS A 48 0.20 12.57 -0.45
CA LYS A 48 -0.69 13.44 -1.24
C LYS A 48 -1.26 12.88 -2.54
N LYS A 49 -2.60 12.90 -2.59
CA LYS A 49 -3.44 12.97 -3.78
C LYS A 49 -2.75 13.84 -4.85
N THR A 50 -2.29 13.23 -5.94
CA THR A 50 -2.09 13.95 -7.19
C THR A 50 -3.47 14.37 -7.65
N ASN A 51 -3.91 15.56 -7.25
CA ASN A 51 -4.84 16.29 -8.09
C ASN A 51 -4.04 16.59 -9.36
N THR A 52 -4.16 15.73 -10.37
CA THR A 52 -3.84 16.09 -11.74
C THR A 52 -4.84 17.19 -12.11
N ILE A 53 -4.48 18.43 -11.81
CA ILE A 53 -5.09 19.61 -12.41
C ILE A 53 -4.50 19.67 -13.83
N GLY A 54 -5.38 19.89 -14.81
CA GLY A 54 -5.11 19.77 -16.24
C GLY A 54 -4.04 20.70 -16.80
#